data_AF-C4VBD9-F1
#
_entry.id   AF-C4VBD9-F1
#
_cell.length_a   1.000
_cell.length_b   1.000
_cell.length_c   1.000
_cell.angle_alpha   90.00
_cell.angle_beta   90.00
_cell.angle_gamma   90.00
#
_symmetry.space_group_name_H-M   'P 1'
#
loop_
_entity.id
_entity.type
_entity.pdbx_description
1 polymer ?
#
loop_
_entity_poly.entity_id
_entity_poly.type
_entity_poly.pdbx_seq_one_letter_code
_entity_poly.pdbx_strand_id
1 'polypeptide(L)'
;MSIKKHKEIKCLINKIIKDHLQYSCAVNTLVKYTSKLDKNIIKEMSLRITLINNIKDNRSYDTFVYLKENEQVDDELLVKIAKLSFIDLILNNKSNEAITFAEKYFDNLSDKSLISLIGYTPEDNKHLNILSLGIDRVEIMSLINSLLFKKSTGKSESLLHSTLSYYETLRNNKEM
;
A
#
# COMPACT_ATOMS: atom_id res chain seq x y z
N MET A 1 -0.04 9.77 41.74
CA MET A 1 0.89 9.39 40.63
C MET A 1 1.96 10.46 40.55
N SER A 2 3.26 10.14 40.38
CA SER A 2 4.32 11.16 40.44
C SER A 2 4.31 12.08 39.21
N ILE A 3 4.73 13.34 39.37
CA ILE A 3 4.86 14.32 38.27
C ILE A 3 5.71 13.75 37.12
N LYS A 4 6.74 12.96 37.45
CA LYS A 4 7.61 12.26 36.48
C LYS A 4 6.82 11.25 35.63
N LYS A 5 5.97 10.43 36.25
CA LYS A 5 5.11 9.46 35.54
C LYS A 5 4.13 10.15 34.58
N HIS A 6 3.55 11.29 34.99
CA HIS A 6 2.65 12.05 34.10
C HIS A 6 3.37 12.59 32.87
N LYS A 7 4.60 13.09 33.04
CA LYS A 7 5.41 13.58 31.92
C LYS A 7 5.79 12.45 30.95
N GLU A 8 6.16 11.29 31.46
CA GLU A 8 6.48 10.10 30.66
C GLU A 8 5.27 9.62 29.85
N ILE A 9 4.09 9.52 30.47
CA ILE A 9 2.84 9.15 29.78
C ILE A 9 2.51 10.15 28.67
N LYS A 10 2.63 11.45 28.94
CA LYS A 10 2.37 12.48 27.93
C LYS A 10 3.32 12.35 26.74
N CYS A 11 4.60 12.07 26.98
CA CYS A 11 5.57 11.82 25.92
C CYS A 11 5.21 10.59 25.08
N LEU A 12 4.77 9.50 25.72
CA LEU A 12 4.34 8.29 25.03
C LEU A 12 3.09 8.52 24.16
N ILE A 13 2.06 9.17 24.71
CA ILE A 13 0.85 9.51 23.98
C ILE A 13 1.19 10.35 22.74
N ASN A 14 2.05 11.37 22.91
CA ASN A 14 2.45 12.21 21.78
C ASN A 14 3.20 11.43 20.70
N LYS A 15 4.04 10.48 21.10
CA LYS A 15 4.76 9.60 20.16
C LYS A 15 3.77 8.71 19.40
N ILE A 16 2.79 8.11 20.08
CA ILE A 16 1.76 7.25 19.47
C ILE A 16 0.93 8.05 18.45
N ILE A 17 0.45 9.24 18.82
CA ILE A 17 -0.33 10.10 17.92
C ILE A 17 0.50 10.49 16.70
N LYS A 18 1.73 10.97 16.90
CA LYS A 18 2.61 11.39 15.80
C LYS A 18 2.88 10.25 14.82
N ASP A 19 3.21 9.09 15.35
CA ASP A 19 3.52 7.87 14.60
C ASP A 19 2.30 7.39 13.80
N HIS A 20 1.10 7.43 14.39
CA HIS A 20 -0.14 7.11 13.70
C HIS A 20 -0.50 8.12 12.59
N LEU A 21 -0.32 9.42 12.82
CA LEU A 21 -0.53 10.45 11.80
C LEU A 21 0.46 10.30 10.63
N GLN A 22 1.70 9.87 10.90
CA GLN A 22 2.68 9.56 9.86
C GLN A 22 2.32 8.28 9.09
N TYR A 23 1.86 7.23 9.77
CA TYR A 23 1.42 5.98 9.13
C TYR A 23 0.20 6.19 8.23
N SER A 24 -0.81 6.91 8.72
CA SER A 24 -2.05 7.25 7.99
C SER A 24 -1.87 8.36 6.94
N CYS A 25 -0.65 8.87 6.75
CA CYS A 25 -0.33 9.93 5.81
C CYS A 25 -1.17 11.22 6.01
N ALA A 26 -1.57 11.53 7.25
CA ALA A 26 -2.37 12.72 7.58
C ALA A 26 -1.51 14.00 7.65
N VAL A 27 -0.88 14.41 6.53
CA VAL A 27 0.14 15.48 6.45
C VAL A 27 -0.33 16.77 7.12
N ASN A 28 -1.51 17.29 6.74
CA ASN A 28 -2.02 18.57 7.26
C ASN A 28 -2.24 18.52 8.79
N THR A 29 -2.77 17.40 9.29
CA THR A 29 -2.99 17.19 10.72
C THR A 29 -1.67 17.08 11.47
N LEU A 30 -0.69 16.36 10.91
CA LEU A 30 0.63 16.18 11.50
C LEU A 30 1.42 17.50 11.57
N VAL A 31 1.32 18.34 10.54
CA VAL A 31 1.93 19.68 10.51
C VAL A 31 1.34 20.56 11.61
N LYS A 32 0.01 20.59 11.74
CA LYS A 32 -0.67 21.31 12.83
C LYS A 32 -0.29 20.78 14.21
N TYR A 33 -0.13 19.46 14.34
CA TYR A 33 0.19 18.79 15.60
C TYR A 33 1.63 19.03 16.08
N THR A 34 2.61 19.06 15.17
CA THR A 34 4.04 19.10 15.54
C THR A 34 4.68 20.48 15.46
N SER A 35 4.01 21.48 14.88
CA SER A 35 4.48 22.87 14.65
C SER A 35 5.72 23.03 13.76
N LYS A 36 6.63 22.05 13.73
CA LYS A 36 7.76 21.92 12.81
C LYS A 36 7.89 20.45 12.40
N LEU A 37 7.68 20.18 11.12
CA LEU A 37 7.89 18.86 10.55
C LEU A 37 9.08 18.88 9.59
N ASP A 38 9.87 17.82 9.63
CA ASP A 38 10.95 17.61 8.67
C ASP A 38 10.36 17.51 7.25
N LYS A 39 10.95 18.25 6.30
CA LYS A 39 10.56 18.21 4.88
C LYS A 39 10.68 16.81 4.30
N ASN A 40 11.61 16.00 4.79
CA ASN A 40 11.78 14.61 4.33
C ASN A 40 10.58 13.73 4.71
N ILE A 41 10.05 13.90 5.92
CA ILE A 41 8.84 13.19 6.37
C ILE A 41 7.64 13.60 5.49
N ILE A 42 7.51 14.88 5.16
CA ILE A 42 6.44 15.36 4.26
C ILE A 42 6.58 14.69 2.89
N LYS A 43 7.78 14.71 2.28
CA LYS A 43 8.03 14.11 0.97
C LYS A 43 7.70 12.61 0.94
N GLU A 44 8.13 11.89 1.97
CA GLU A 44 7.85 10.45 2.11
C GLU A 44 6.35 10.17 2.23
N MET A 45 5.63 10.92 3.06
CA MET A 45 4.16 10.79 3.16
C MET A 45 3.48 11.14 1.83
N SER A 46 3.92 12.19 1.14
CA SER A 46 3.39 12.56 -0.18
C SER A 46 3.63 11.49 -1.23
N LEU A 47 4.80 10.85 -1.23
CA LEU A 47 5.09 9.70 -2.10
C LEU A 47 4.13 8.54 -1.80
N ARG A 48 3.97 8.16 -0.53
CA ARG A 48 3.04 7.09 -0.13
C ARG A 48 1.61 7.38 -0.56
N ILE A 49 1.12 8.61 -0.36
CA ILE A 49 -0.19 9.06 -0.86
C ILE A 49 -0.30 8.88 -2.37
N THR A 50 0.73 9.29 -3.11
CA THR A 50 0.75 9.22 -4.58
C THR A 50 0.63 7.77 -5.05
N LEU A 51 1.44 6.87 -4.50
CA LEU A 51 1.44 5.46 -4.88
C LEU A 51 0.12 4.76 -4.52
N ILE A 52 -0.46 5.07 -3.35
CA ILE A 52 -1.77 4.56 -2.93
C ILE A 52 -2.88 5.07 -3.85
N ASN A 53 -2.87 6.36 -4.18
CA ASN A 53 -3.87 6.94 -5.09
C ASN A 53 -3.75 6.35 -6.50
N ASN A 54 -2.54 6.07 -6.99
CA ASN A 54 -2.36 5.38 -8.25
C ASN A 54 -3.04 3.99 -8.24
N ILE A 55 -2.91 3.22 -7.17
CA ILE A 55 -3.63 1.92 -7.03
C ILE A 55 -5.15 2.12 -6.99
N LYS A 56 -5.62 3.13 -6.25
CA LYS A 56 -7.04 3.44 -6.10
C LYS A 56 -7.69 3.88 -7.41
N ASP A 57 -6.97 4.65 -8.21
CA ASP A 57 -7.46 5.27 -9.45
C ASP A 57 -7.21 4.39 -10.69
N ASN A 58 -6.99 3.09 -10.52
CA ASN A 58 -6.67 2.15 -11.60
C ASN A 58 -5.43 2.55 -12.44
N ARG A 59 -4.43 3.16 -11.81
CA ARG A 59 -3.15 3.57 -12.43
C ARG A 59 -1.97 2.85 -11.79
N SER A 60 -2.14 1.56 -11.48
CA SER A 60 -1.12 0.82 -10.71
C SER A 60 0.20 0.58 -11.44
N TYR A 61 0.26 0.74 -12.75
CA TYR A 61 1.50 0.66 -13.53
C TYR A 61 2.61 1.58 -13.01
N ASP A 62 2.29 2.85 -12.73
CA ASP A 62 3.28 3.82 -12.23
C ASP A 62 3.82 3.39 -10.86
N THR A 63 2.95 2.80 -10.02
CA THR A 63 3.34 2.25 -8.72
C THR A 63 4.23 1.03 -8.88
N PHE A 64 3.92 0.13 -9.81
CA PHE A 64 4.76 -1.02 -10.12
C PHE A 64 6.17 -0.62 -10.53
N VAL A 65 6.29 0.31 -11.48
CA VAL A 65 7.58 0.79 -11.99
C VAL A 65 8.39 1.42 -10.86
N TYR A 66 7.78 2.33 -10.08
CA TYR A 66 8.44 2.96 -8.94
C TYR A 66 9.00 1.92 -7.97
N LEU A 67 8.16 0.97 -7.55
CA LEU A 67 8.53 -0.07 -6.59
C LEU A 67 9.64 -0.98 -7.12
N LYS A 68 9.56 -1.40 -8.38
CA LYS A 68 10.57 -2.27 -8.99
C LYS A 68 11.94 -1.59 -9.10
N GLU A 69 11.97 -0.31 -9.41
CA GLU A 69 13.21 0.42 -9.69
C GLU A 69 13.85 1.04 -8.45
N ASN A 70 13.06 1.40 -7.43
CA ASN A 70 13.53 2.21 -6.30
C ASN A 70 13.45 1.49 -4.95
N GLU A 71 12.74 0.36 -4.88
CA GLU A 71 12.44 -0.31 -3.63
C GLU A 71 12.87 -1.78 -3.66
N GLN A 72 13.33 -2.29 -2.50
CA GLN A 72 13.53 -3.72 -2.31
C GLN A 72 12.19 -4.31 -1.87
N VAL A 73 11.43 -4.78 -2.85
CA VAL A 73 10.09 -5.32 -2.63
C VAL A 73 10.14 -6.84 -2.65
N ASP A 74 9.34 -7.45 -1.78
CA ASP A 74 9.11 -8.89 -1.81
C ASP A 74 8.50 -9.32 -3.14
N ASP A 75 8.96 -10.46 -3.67
CA ASP A 75 8.55 -10.95 -4.98
C ASP A 75 7.03 -11.22 -5.04
N GLU A 76 6.40 -11.63 -3.94
CA GLU A 76 4.96 -11.88 -3.88
C GLU A 76 4.17 -10.57 -4.09
N LEU A 77 4.56 -9.51 -3.38
CA LEU A 77 3.93 -8.19 -3.53
C LEU A 77 4.17 -7.64 -4.94
N LEU A 78 5.37 -7.82 -5.49
CA LEU A 78 5.69 -7.36 -6.84
C LEU A 78 4.84 -8.06 -7.90
N VAL A 79 4.63 -9.38 -7.77
CA VAL A 79 3.75 -10.15 -8.65
C VAL A 79 2.29 -9.72 -8.52
N LYS A 80 1.79 -9.50 -7.29
CA LYS A 80 0.43 -8.99 -7.05
C LYS A 80 0.20 -7.66 -7.76
N ILE A 81 1.14 -6.72 -7.62
CA ILE A 81 1.06 -5.39 -8.26
C ILE A 81 1.24 -5.49 -9.78
N ALA A 82 2.08 -6.39 -10.28
CA ALA A 82 2.24 -6.61 -11.72
C ALA A 82 0.93 -7.08 -12.37
N LYS A 83 0.24 -8.04 -11.76
CA LYS A 83 -1.08 -8.52 -12.21
C LYS A 83 -2.11 -7.40 -12.18
N LEU A 84 -2.14 -6.62 -11.09
CA LEU A 84 -3.04 -5.47 -10.99
C LEU A 84 -2.75 -4.42 -12.08
N SER A 85 -1.47 -4.15 -12.35
CA SER A 85 -1.03 -3.20 -13.38
C SER A 85 -1.48 -3.63 -14.76
N PHE A 86 -1.34 -4.91 -15.07
CA PHE A 86 -1.82 -5.45 -16.34
C PHE A 86 -3.34 -5.30 -16.48
N ILE A 87 -4.10 -5.64 -15.44
CA ILE A 87 -5.57 -5.46 -15.45
C ILE A 87 -5.94 -3.98 -15.60
N ASP A 88 -5.29 -3.08 -14.86
CA ASP A 88 -5.51 -1.64 -14.97
C ASP A 88 -5.24 -1.11 -16.38
N LEU A 89 -4.20 -1.60 -17.06
CA LEU A 89 -3.92 -1.24 -18.44
C LEU A 89 -5.05 -1.69 -19.39
N ILE A 90 -5.58 -2.90 -19.20
CA ILE A 90 -6.74 -3.38 -19.97
C ILE A 90 -7.97 -2.51 -19.70
N LEU A 91 -8.31 -2.26 -18.42
CA LEU A 91 -9.48 -1.49 -18.02
C LEU A 91 -9.44 -0.05 -18.52
N ASN A 92 -8.26 0.52 -18.70
CA ASN A 92 -8.05 1.86 -19.26
C ASN A 92 -7.92 1.87 -20.79
N ASN A 93 -8.23 0.78 -21.49
CA ASN A 93 -8.11 0.63 -22.95
C ASN A 93 -6.69 0.86 -23.49
N LYS A 94 -5.67 0.58 -22.68
CA LYS A 94 -4.25 0.74 -23.01
C LYS A 94 -3.66 -0.58 -23.50
N SER A 95 -4.25 -1.16 -24.54
CA SER A 95 -3.94 -2.51 -25.01
C SER A 95 -2.47 -2.69 -25.44
N ASN A 96 -1.89 -1.74 -26.17
CA ASN A 96 -0.49 -1.82 -26.59
C ASN A 96 0.47 -1.81 -25.39
N GLU A 97 0.18 -0.96 -24.40
CA GLU A 97 0.96 -0.87 -23.17
C GLU A 97 0.82 -2.17 -22.36
N ALA A 98 -0.36 -2.78 -22.33
CA ALA A 98 -0.59 -4.08 -21.70
C ALA A 98 0.21 -5.21 -22.38
N ILE A 99 0.29 -5.22 -23.73
CA ILE A 99 1.11 -6.18 -24.49
C ILE A 99 2.57 -6.02 -24.11
N THR A 100 3.12 -4.81 -24.24
CA THR A 100 4.53 -4.54 -23.92
C THR A 100 4.84 -4.83 -22.45
N PHE A 101 3.89 -4.56 -21.54
CA PHE A 101 4.02 -4.90 -20.13
C PHE A 101 4.11 -6.41 -19.92
N ALA A 102 3.20 -7.18 -20.51
CA ALA A 102 3.17 -8.63 -20.40
C ALA A 102 4.44 -9.26 -21.00
N GLU A 103 4.86 -8.84 -22.19
CA GLU A 103 6.10 -9.34 -22.83
C GLU A 103 7.34 -9.09 -21.97
N LYS A 104 7.36 -7.99 -21.23
CA LYS A 104 8.49 -7.59 -20.38
C LYS A 104 8.50 -8.27 -19.01
N TYR A 105 7.33 -8.62 -18.47
CA TYR A 105 7.20 -9.00 -17.06
C TYR A 105 6.48 -10.33 -16.81
N PHE A 106 5.83 -10.94 -17.80
CA PHE A 106 5.17 -12.24 -17.70
C PHE A 106 5.87 -13.24 -18.63
N ASP A 107 6.43 -14.31 -18.07
CA ASP A 107 7.10 -15.34 -18.86
C ASP A 107 6.10 -16.22 -19.65
N ASN A 108 6.55 -16.70 -20.81
CA ASN A 108 5.77 -17.14 -21.96
C ASN A 108 4.86 -18.40 -21.82
N LEU A 109 4.56 -18.92 -20.62
CA LEU A 109 3.71 -20.11 -20.48
C LEU A 109 2.66 -20.08 -19.35
N SER A 110 2.92 -19.48 -18.19
CA SER A 110 1.94 -19.44 -17.08
C SER A 110 0.86 -18.37 -17.25
N ASP A 111 1.19 -17.27 -17.93
CA ASP A 111 0.35 -16.06 -17.96
C ASP A 111 -0.25 -15.76 -19.34
N LYS A 112 -0.21 -16.73 -20.28
CA LYS A 112 -0.88 -16.61 -21.60
C LYS A 112 -2.38 -16.36 -21.47
N SER A 113 -3.01 -16.84 -20.40
CA SER A 113 -4.41 -16.56 -20.09
C SER A 113 -4.65 -15.06 -19.86
N LEU A 114 -3.72 -14.36 -19.22
CA LEU A 114 -3.82 -12.91 -19.03
C LEU A 114 -3.68 -12.16 -20.35
N ILE A 115 -2.73 -12.53 -21.21
CA ILE A 115 -2.57 -11.92 -22.54
C ILE A 115 -3.83 -12.10 -23.39
N SER A 116 -4.54 -13.23 -23.25
CA SER A 116 -5.80 -13.47 -23.95
C SER A 116 -6.95 -12.54 -23.57
N LEU A 117 -6.80 -11.76 -22.49
CA LEU A 117 -7.79 -10.77 -22.03
C LEU A 117 -7.67 -9.42 -22.76
N ILE A 118 -6.60 -9.20 -23.52
CA ILE A 118 -6.38 -7.95 -24.24
C ILE A 118 -7.45 -7.79 -25.32
N GLY A 119 -8.14 -6.65 -25.31
CA GLY A 119 -9.21 -6.33 -26.26
C GLY A 119 -10.62 -6.70 -25.76
N TYR A 120 -10.74 -7.29 -24.57
CA TYR A 120 -12.03 -7.51 -23.90
C TYR A 120 -12.32 -6.42 -22.87
N THR A 121 -13.60 -6.09 -22.69
CA THR A 121 -14.10 -5.32 -21.56
C THR A 121 -14.62 -6.24 -20.45
N PRO A 122 -14.77 -5.75 -19.21
CA PRO A 122 -15.38 -6.53 -18.13
C PRO A 122 -16.81 -7.01 -18.44
N GLU A 123 -17.56 -6.24 -19.23
CA GLU A 123 -18.91 -6.60 -19.67
C GLU A 123 -18.88 -7.77 -20.67
N ASP A 124 -17.86 -7.81 -21.53
CA ASP A 124 -17.73 -8.80 -22.60
C ASP A 124 -17.05 -10.10 -22.14
N ASN A 125 -16.32 -10.07 -21.03
CA ASN A 125 -15.54 -11.21 -20.55
C ASN A 125 -15.68 -11.45 -19.03
N LYS A 126 -16.45 -12.50 -18.67
CA LYS A 126 -16.67 -12.92 -17.29
C LYS A 126 -15.37 -13.25 -16.54
N HIS A 127 -14.34 -13.76 -17.22
CA HIS A 127 -13.06 -14.08 -16.60
C HIS A 127 -12.29 -12.81 -16.21
N LEU A 128 -12.27 -11.79 -17.09
CA LEU A 128 -11.70 -10.47 -16.77
C LEU A 128 -12.43 -9.81 -15.60
N ASN A 129 -13.77 -9.87 -15.58
CA ASN A 129 -14.55 -9.33 -14.48
C ASN A 129 -14.21 -10.02 -13.14
N ILE A 130 -14.15 -11.35 -13.11
CA ILE A 130 -13.74 -12.12 -11.92
C ILE A 130 -12.33 -11.76 -11.47
N LEU A 131 -11.37 -11.64 -12.39
CA LEU A 131 -9.99 -11.26 -12.04
C LEU A 131 -9.91 -9.83 -11.51
N SER A 132 -10.64 -8.89 -12.12
CA SER A 132 -10.66 -7.50 -11.68
C SER A 132 -11.26 -7.33 -10.28
N LEU A 133 -12.29 -8.11 -9.95
CA LEU A 133 -12.91 -8.15 -8.62
C LEU A 133 -12.09 -8.97 -7.61
N GLY A 134 -11.33 -9.96 -8.09
CA GLY A 134 -10.55 -10.87 -7.27
C GLY A 134 -9.23 -10.28 -6.75
N ILE A 135 -8.75 -9.16 -7.30
CA ILE A 135 -7.58 -8.47 -6.76
C ILE A 135 -8.00 -7.51 -5.64
N ASP A 136 -7.60 -7.83 -4.41
CA ASP A 136 -7.82 -6.96 -3.27
C ASP A 136 -6.87 -5.74 -3.31
N ARG A 137 -7.37 -4.65 -3.90
CA ARG A 137 -6.67 -3.36 -3.92
C ARG A 137 -6.38 -2.84 -2.52
N VAL A 138 -7.26 -3.08 -1.56
CA VAL A 138 -7.11 -2.60 -0.18
C VAL A 138 -5.94 -3.30 0.49
N GLU A 139 -5.82 -4.61 0.31
CA GLU A 139 -4.66 -5.39 0.76
C GLU A 139 -3.37 -4.83 0.15
N ILE A 140 -3.31 -4.66 -1.17
CA ILE A 140 -2.12 -4.14 -1.87
C ILE A 140 -1.74 -2.74 -1.36
N MET A 141 -2.70 -1.83 -1.22
CA MET A 141 -2.45 -0.48 -0.68
C MET A 141 -1.90 -0.54 0.76
N SER A 142 -2.43 -1.45 1.59
CA SER A 142 -1.95 -1.67 2.95
C SER A 142 -0.51 -2.17 2.97
N LEU A 143 -0.19 -3.18 2.15
CA LEU A 143 1.16 -3.74 2.03
C LEU A 143 2.18 -2.69 1.57
N ILE A 144 1.83 -1.87 0.58
CA ILE A 144 2.69 -0.78 0.09
C ILE A 144 2.90 0.27 1.19
N ASN A 145 1.84 0.68 1.89
CA ASN A 145 1.97 1.66 2.97
C ASN A 145 2.89 1.15 4.09
N SER A 146 2.67 -0.10 4.52
CA SER A 146 3.45 -0.76 5.56
C SER A 146 4.92 -0.93 5.17
N LEU A 147 5.20 -1.33 3.93
CA LEU A 147 6.57 -1.45 3.40
C LEU A 147 7.31 -0.11 3.46
N LEU A 148 6.71 0.93 2.89
CA LEU A 148 7.33 2.25 2.78
C LEU A 148 7.44 2.95 4.14
N PHE A 149 6.46 2.75 5.02
CA PHE A 149 6.53 3.22 6.41
C PHE A 149 7.61 2.49 7.22
N LYS A 150 7.82 1.19 6.99
CA LYS A 150 8.91 0.42 7.61
C LYS A 150 10.27 0.92 7.20
N LYS A 151 10.45 1.23 5.91
CA LYS A 151 11.71 1.79 5.41
C LYS A 151 12.08 3.10 6.09
N SER A 152 11.09 3.97 6.37
CA SER A 152 11.34 5.27 7.00
C SER A 152 11.43 5.24 8.51
N THR A 153 10.66 4.39 9.18
CA THR A 153 10.53 4.40 10.64
C THR A 153 11.11 3.18 11.34
N GLY A 154 11.46 2.13 10.58
CA GLY A 154 11.85 0.81 11.10
C GLY A 154 10.67 -0.07 11.52
N LYS A 155 9.42 0.36 11.34
CA LYS A 155 8.20 -0.36 11.77
C LYS A 155 7.23 -0.60 10.63
N SER A 156 6.65 -1.79 10.54
CA SER A 156 5.61 -2.09 9.53
C SER A 156 4.30 -1.36 9.78
N GLU A 157 4.01 -0.96 11.01
CA GLU A 157 2.72 -0.39 11.39
C GLU A 157 2.88 0.70 12.45
N SER A 158 1.84 1.52 12.60
CA SER A 158 1.81 2.49 13.69
C SER A 158 1.73 1.81 15.06
N LEU A 159 2.30 2.44 16.09
CA LEU A 159 2.22 2.00 17.48
C LEU A 159 0.77 1.80 17.95
N LEU A 160 -0.15 2.64 17.46
CA LEU A 160 -1.57 2.50 17.76
C LEU A 160 -2.14 1.19 17.19
N HIS A 161 -1.79 0.89 15.93
CA HIS A 161 -2.23 -0.34 15.26
C HIS A 161 -1.66 -1.57 15.97
N SER A 162 -0.34 -1.59 16.24
CA SER A 162 0.29 -2.69 16.96
C SER A 162 -0.29 -2.91 18.37
N THR A 163 -0.69 -1.82 19.04
CA THR A 163 -1.35 -1.91 20.36
C THR A 163 -2.74 -2.54 20.24
N LEU A 164 -3.51 -2.17 19.21
CA LEU A 164 -4.82 -2.75 18.93
C LEU A 164 -4.70 -4.25 18.62
N SER A 165 -3.82 -4.63 17.70
CA SER A 165 -3.60 -6.04 17.32
C SER A 165 -3.17 -6.90 18.51
N TYR A 166 -2.32 -6.35 19.39
CA TYR A 166 -1.93 -7.03 20.64
C TYR A 166 -3.12 -7.22 21.58
N TYR A 167 -3.97 -6.20 21.73
CA TYR A 167 -5.17 -6.28 22.57
C TYR A 167 -6.18 -7.31 22.04
N GLU A 168 -6.40 -7.35 20.72
CA GLU A 168 -7.27 -8.34 20.07
C GLU A 168 -6.75 -9.77 20.28
N THR A 169 -5.44 -9.99 20.14
CA THR A 169 -4.80 -11.27 20.44
C THR A 169 -5.06 -11.69 21.89
N LEU A 170 -4.89 -10.77 22.85
CA LEU A 170 -5.15 -11.07 24.27
C LEU A 170 -6.61 -11.38 24.56
N ARG A 171 -7.54 -10.71 23.88
CA ARG A 171 -8.98 -10.94 24.04
C ARG A 171 -9.37 -12.32 23.50
N ASN A 172 -8.93 -12.67 22.30
CA ASN A 172 -9.27 -13.94 21.66
C ASN A 172 -8.70 -15.13 22.46
N ASN A 173 -7.56 -14.96 23.11
CA ASN A 173 -6.98 -15.99 24.00
C ASN A 173 -7.70 -16.16 25.35
N LYS A 174 -8.64 -15.27 25.71
CA LYS A 174 -9.48 -15.41 26.92
C LYS A 174 -10.84 -16.03 26.64
N GLU A 175 -11.24 -16.13 25.37
CA GLU A 175 -12.50 -16.75 24.93
C GLU A 175 -12.30 -18.24 24.55
N MET A 176 -11.08 -18.78 24.73
CA MET A 176 -10.73 -20.22 24.70
C MET A 176 -10.57 -20.76 26.13
#